data_AF-A0A7S2HBA1-F1
#
_entry.id   AF-A0A7S2HBA1-F1
#
_cell.length_a   1.000
_cell.length_b   1.000
_cell.length_c   1.000
_cell.angle_alpha   90.00
_cell.angle_beta   90.00
_cell.angle_gamma   90.00
#
_symmetry.space_group_name_H-M   'P 1'
#
loop_
_entity.id
_entity.type
_entity.pdbx_description
1 polymer ?
#
loop_
_entity_poly.entity_id
_entity_poly.type
_entity_poly.pdbx_seq_one_letter_code
_entity_poly.pdbx_strand_id
1 'polypeptide(L)'
;DFEYGGINYVSFDIANHFNEFAGGTEDGVPDYTLFPNEEQRREFVTAYIATARASDNKVNDKENGSEEEKILTEEEEIQMLLSEVDAFVMANHLYWGMWGVNQAAAEGCDDFDYLLYSKNRFGQYFVCKEEALKKMNN
;
A
#
# COMPACT_ATOMS: atom_id res chain seq x y z
N ASP A 1 15.31 2.52 5.79
CA ASP A 1 15.44 1.41 6.73
C ASP A 1 14.88 0.15 6.04
N PHE A 2 15.50 -1.01 6.22
CA PHE A 2 15.07 -2.30 5.62
C PHE A 2 14.70 -3.34 6.68
N GLU A 3 14.49 -2.92 7.93
CA GLU A 3 14.10 -3.81 9.04
C GLU A 3 12.87 -4.69 8.73
N TYR A 4 11.91 -4.17 7.96
CA TYR A 4 10.71 -4.89 7.50
C TYR A 4 10.80 -5.38 6.05
N GLY A 5 11.99 -5.36 5.45
CA GLY A 5 12.21 -5.78 4.06
C GLY A 5 12.08 -7.29 3.87
N GLY A 6 11.34 -7.70 2.83
CA GLY A 6 11.16 -9.11 2.49
C GLY A 6 10.41 -9.30 1.18
N ILE A 7 10.24 -10.55 0.74
CA ILE A 7 9.40 -10.87 -0.41
C ILE A 7 7.93 -10.65 -0.03
N ASN A 8 7.22 -9.83 -0.79
CA ASN A 8 5.81 -9.52 -0.58
C ASN A 8 5.15 -9.09 -1.90
N TYR A 9 3.83 -8.89 -1.87
CA TYR A 9 3.09 -8.27 -2.96
C TYR A 9 3.56 -6.83 -3.18
N VAL A 10 3.86 -6.46 -4.42
CA VAL A 10 4.23 -5.09 -4.80
C VAL A 10 3.16 -4.08 -4.39
N SER A 11 1.89 -4.46 -4.53
CA SER A 11 0.74 -3.64 -4.17
C SER A 11 0.66 -3.36 -2.66
N PHE A 12 1.21 -4.22 -1.80
CA PHE A 12 1.33 -3.93 -0.37
C PHE A 12 2.33 -2.82 -0.09
N ASP A 13 3.48 -2.83 -0.76
CA ASP A 13 4.53 -1.81 -0.56
C ASP A 13 4.06 -0.43 -1.06
N ILE A 14 3.39 -0.41 -2.22
CA ILE A 14 2.77 0.81 -2.75
C ILE A 14 1.65 1.30 -1.82
N ALA A 15 0.78 0.40 -1.34
CA ALA A 15 -0.28 0.76 -0.39
C ALA A 15 0.29 1.32 0.92
N ASN A 16 1.37 0.73 1.43
CA ASN A 16 2.09 1.24 2.58
C ASN A 16 2.60 2.66 2.31
N HIS A 17 3.28 2.86 1.19
CA HIS A 17 3.80 4.16 0.79
C HIS A 17 2.71 5.23 0.75
N PHE A 18 1.53 4.92 0.18
CA PHE A 18 0.40 5.85 0.17
C PHE A 18 -0.18 6.13 1.56
N ASN A 19 -0.28 5.12 2.43
CA ASN A 19 -0.77 5.31 3.79
C ASN A 19 0.14 6.22 4.63
N GLU A 20 1.45 6.20 4.40
CA GLU A 20 2.42 7.04 5.12
C GLU A 20 2.28 8.53 4.79
N PHE A 21 1.58 8.92 3.72
CA PHE A 21 1.29 10.35 3.45
C PHE A 21 0.46 10.98 4.57
N ALA A 22 -0.36 10.17 5.26
CA ALA A 22 -1.14 10.64 6.40
C ALA A 22 -0.28 10.91 7.66
N GLY A 23 0.97 10.45 7.69
CA GLY A 23 1.85 10.59 8.86
C GLY A 23 1.35 9.85 10.09
N GLY A 24 1.56 10.46 11.27
CA GLY A 24 1.23 9.85 12.57
C GLY A 24 2.31 8.90 13.11
N THR A 25 3.46 8.80 12.45
CA THR A 25 4.63 8.05 12.94
C THR A 25 5.44 8.80 14.00
N GLU A 26 5.19 10.10 14.17
CA GLU A 26 5.86 10.94 15.18
C GLU A 26 5.07 11.02 16.49
N ASP A 27 3.73 11.09 16.42
CA ASP A 27 2.86 11.36 17.57
C ASP A 27 1.62 10.44 17.65
N GLY A 28 1.48 9.48 16.74
CA GLY A 28 0.31 8.60 16.67
C GLY A 28 -0.93 9.25 16.06
N VAL A 29 -0.87 10.49 15.57
CA VAL A 29 -2.00 11.27 15.06
C VAL A 29 -1.88 11.50 13.55
N PRO A 30 -2.53 10.68 12.72
CA PRO A 30 -2.51 10.84 11.27
C PRO A 30 -3.49 11.90 10.77
N ASP A 31 -3.14 12.57 9.67
CA ASP A 31 -4.04 13.38 8.85
C ASP A 31 -4.37 12.62 7.55
N TYR A 32 -5.46 11.85 7.58
CA TYR A 32 -5.90 11.07 6.42
C TYR A 32 -6.35 11.92 5.23
N THR A 33 -6.49 13.25 5.37
CA THR A 33 -6.76 14.13 4.22
C THR A 33 -5.55 14.28 3.30
N LEU A 34 -4.36 13.91 3.77
CA LEU A 34 -3.11 13.90 2.99
C LEU A 34 -2.94 12.64 2.14
N PHE A 35 -3.80 11.63 2.31
CA PHE A 35 -3.76 10.43 1.49
C PHE A 35 -3.86 10.81 -0.01
N PRO A 36 -3.01 10.24 -0.88
CA PRO A 36 -2.93 10.67 -2.26
C PRO A 36 -4.25 10.44 -2.99
N ASN A 37 -4.68 11.45 -3.74
CA ASN A 37 -5.92 11.39 -4.50
C ASN A 37 -5.81 10.43 -5.70
N GLU A 38 -6.92 10.19 -6.40
CA GLU A 38 -6.96 9.26 -7.54
C GLU A 38 -5.94 9.60 -8.64
N GLU A 39 -5.77 10.87 -8.98
CA GLU A 39 -4.82 11.34 -9.99
C GLU A 39 -3.38 11.04 -9.57
N GLN A 40 -3.00 11.39 -8.34
CA GLN A 40 -1.66 11.16 -7.81
C GLN A 40 -1.33 9.67 -7.73
N ARG A 41 -2.28 8.84 -7.28
CA ARG A 41 -2.08 7.38 -7.21
C ARG A 41 -1.91 6.77 -8.60
N ARG A 42 -2.72 7.20 -9.57
CA ARG A 42 -2.59 6.79 -10.97
C ARG A 42 -1.26 7.22 -11.56
N GLU A 43 -0.83 8.46 -11.33
CA GLU A 43 0.46 8.97 -11.81
C GLU A 43 1.62 8.13 -11.27
N PHE A 44 1.62 7.85 -9.96
CA PHE A 44 2.61 6.99 -9.32
C PHE A 44 2.64 5.59 -9.93
N VAL A 45 1.49 4.93 -10.06
CA VAL A 45 1.39 3.56 -10.62
C VAL A 45 1.84 3.53 -12.08
N THR A 46 1.48 4.54 -12.87
CA THR A 46 1.92 4.66 -14.28
C THR A 46 3.45 4.77 -14.36
N ALA A 47 4.06 5.64 -13.54
CA ALA A 47 5.51 5.78 -13.49
C ALA A 47 6.21 4.50 -13.00
N TYR A 48 5.60 3.80 -12.04
CA TYR A 48 6.10 2.54 -11.51
C TYR A 48 6.15 1.46 -12.61
N ILE A 49 5.04 1.23 -13.31
CA ILE A 49 4.94 0.25 -14.41
C ILE A 49 5.92 0.57 -15.53
N ALA A 50 6.00 1.84 -15.95
CA ALA A 50 6.95 2.27 -16.97
C ALA A 50 8.41 1.98 -16.57
N THR A 51 8.75 2.20 -15.31
CA THR A 51 10.10 1.95 -14.76
C THR A 51 10.40 0.46 -14.65
N ALA A 52 9.43 -0.36 -14.22
CA ALA A 52 9.55 -1.81 -14.14
C ALA A 52 9.83 -2.41 -15.54
N ARG A 53 9.01 -2.04 -16.53
CA ARG A 53 9.18 -2.45 -17.95
C ARG A 53 10.55 -2.07 -18.50
N ALA A 54 10.99 -0.83 -18.24
CA ALA A 54 12.30 -0.35 -18.68
C ALA A 54 13.48 -1.11 -18.02
N SER A 55 13.26 -1.67 -16.83
CA SER A 55 14.26 -2.47 -16.11
C SER A 55 14.30 -3.91 -16.64
N ASP A 56 13.15 -4.53 -16.90
CA ASP A 56 13.07 -5.88 -17.47
C ASP A 56 13.67 -5.94 -18.88
N ASN A 57 13.41 -4.93 -19.70
CA ASN A 57 13.99 -4.83 -21.05
C ASN A 57 15.53 -4.68 -21.05
N LYS A 58 16.15 -4.28 -19.92
CA LYS A 58 17.62 -4.22 -19.78
C LYS A 58 18.23 -5.54 -19.30
N VAL A 59 17.41 -6.44 -18.74
CA VAL A 59 17.83 -7.75 -18.22
C VAL A 59 17.62 -8.84 -19.27
N ASN A 60 16.62 -8.69 -20.15
CA ASN A 60 16.20 -9.68 -21.13
C ASN A 60 16.88 -9.56 -22.52
N ASP A 61 18.22 -9.49 -22.53
CA ASP A 61 19.04 -9.79 -23.73
C ASP A 61 19.21 -11.32 -23.96
N LYS A 62 18.39 -12.16 -23.30
CA LYS A 62 18.44 -13.62 -23.42
C LYS A 62 17.07 -14.22 -23.75
N GLU A 63 16.99 -14.62 -25.01
CA GLU A 63 16.14 -15.64 -25.66
C GLU A 63 14.95 -16.24 -24.88
N ASN A 64 13.76 -15.96 -25.43
CA ASN A 64 12.65 -16.86 -25.75
C ASN A 64 12.21 -17.95 -24.75
N GLY A 65 10.95 -17.85 -24.33
CA GLY A 65 10.12 -18.98 -23.87
C GLY A 65 8.65 -18.63 -24.05
N SER A 66 7.98 -19.35 -24.93
CA SER A 66 6.60 -19.16 -25.36
C SER A 66 5.58 -19.64 -24.32
N GLU A 67 4.75 -18.73 -23.84
CA GLU A 67 3.36 -18.99 -23.45
C GLU A 67 2.51 -17.84 -24.00
N GLU A 68 1.30 -18.11 -24.49
CA GLU A 68 0.32 -17.08 -24.88
C GLU A 68 -0.18 -16.37 -23.61
N GLU A 69 0.70 -15.61 -22.96
CA GLU A 69 0.30 -14.72 -21.89
C GLU A 69 -0.62 -13.64 -22.48
N LYS A 70 -1.78 -13.44 -21.85
CA LYS A 70 -2.66 -12.33 -22.19
C LYS A 70 -1.86 -11.04 -22.01
N ILE A 71 -1.45 -10.43 -23.12
CA ILE A 71 -0.81 -9.12 -23.10
C ILE A 71 -1.89 -8.12 -22.66
N LEU A 72 -1.78 -7.65 -21.42
CA LEU A 72 -2.61 -6.58 -20.92
C LEU A 72 -2.22 -5.27 -21.61
N THR A 73 -3.21 -4.43 -21.89
CA THR A 73 -2.92 -3.03 -22.21
C THR A 73 -2.34 -2.34 -20.98
N GLU A 74 -1.56 -1.27 -21.19
CA GLU A 74 -1.03 -0.46 -20.09
C GLU A 74 -2.14 0.04 -19.16
N GLU A 75 -3.29 0.41 -19.72
CA GLU A 75 -4.45 0.83 -18.94
C GLU A 75 -5.03 -0.32 -18.09
N GLU A 76 -5.12 -1.54 -18.63
CA GLU A 76 -5.54 -2.71 -17.83
C GLU A 76 -4.56 -3.01 -16.69
N GLU A 77 -3.26 -2.93 -16.93
CA GLU A 77 -2.24 -3.13 -15.88
C GLU A 77 -2.34 -2.07 -14.78
N ILE A 78 -2.47 -0.80 -15.14
CA ILE A 78 -2.63 0.31 -14.19
C ILE A 78 -3.88 0.06 -13.33
N GLN A 79 -5.00 -0.28 -13.95
CA GLN A 79 -6.26 -0.50 -13.24
C GLN A 79 -6.19 -1.73 -12.32
N MET A 80 -5.56 -2.82 -12.78
CA MET A 80 -5.36 -4.01 -11.96
C MET A 80 -4.49 -3.69 -10.74
N LEU A 81 -3.35 -3.03 -10.93
CA LEU A 81 -2.46 -2.68 -9.82
C LEU A 81 -3.12 -1.69 -8.85
N LEU A 82 -3.84 -0.68 -9.33
CA LEU A 82 -4.61 0.23 -8.47
C LEU A 82 -5.67 -0.53 -7.66
N SER A 83 -6.37 -1.49 -8.27
CA SER A 83 -7.36 -2.31 -7.57
C SER A 83 -6.73 -3.17 -6.48
N GLU A 84 -5.55 -3.75 -6.71
CA GLU A 84 -4.84 -4.49 -5.68
C GLU A 84 -4.34 -3.58 -4.55
N VAL A 85 -3.80 -2.40 -4.90
CA VAL A 85 -3.36 -1.39 -3.93
C VAL A 85 -4.51 -0.96 -3.03
N ASP A 86 -5.70 -0.69 -3.58
CA ASP A 86 -6.90 -0.35 -2.80
C ASP A 86 -7.25 -1.44 -1.77
N ALA A 87 -7.10 -2.72 -2.12
CA ALA A 87 -7.31 -3.82 -1.17
C ALA A 87 -6.23 -3.84 -0.07
N PHE A 88 -4.97 -3.60 -0.43
CA PHE A 88 -3.87 -3.60 0.51
C PHE A 88 -3.81 -2.34 1.39
N VAL A 89 -4.36 -1.20 0.99
CA VAL A 89 -4.50 -0.01 1.85
C VAL A 89 -5.24 -0.38 3.14
N MET A 90 -6.36 -1.12 3.01
CA MET A 90 -7.10 -1.65 4.16
C MET A 90 -6.26 -2.63 4.98
N ALA A 91 -5.65 -3.62 4.34
CA ALA A 91 -4.88 -4.66 5.03
C ALA A 91 -3.67 -4.07 5.78
N ASN A 92 -3.05 -3.05 5.20
CA ASN A 92 -1.90 -2.35 5.77
C ASN A 92 -2.28 -1.57 7.04
N HIS A 93 -3.47 -0.98 7.11
CA HIS A 93 -3.97 -0.40 8.36
C HIS A 93 -4.15 -1.45 9.46
N LEU A 94 -4.68 -2.64 9.16
CA LEU A 94 -4.76 -3.73 10.12
C LEU A 94 -3.38 -4.19 10.59
N TYR A 95 -2.45 -4.38 9.65
CA TYR A 95 -1.09 -4.85 9.93
C TYR A 95 -0.39 -3.91 10.92
N TRP A 96 -0.33 -2.63 10.61
CA TRP A 96 0.35 -1.65 11.46
C TRP A 96 -0.39 -1.34 12.75
N GLY A 97 -1.73 -1.42 12.75
CA GLY A 97 -2.49 -1.37 14.00
C GLY A 97 -2.12 -2.53 14.93
N MET A 98 -1.95 -3.75 14.41
CA MET A 98 -1.52 -4.88 15.22
C MET A 98 -0.08 -4.75 15.70
N TRP A 99 0.80 -4.25 14.82
CA TRP A 99 2.18 -3.93 15.18
C TRP A 99 2.22 -2.95 16.35
N GLY A 100 1.44 -1.87 16.33
CA GLY A 100 1.41 -0.91 17.43
C GLY A 100 0.93 -1.53 18.74
N VAL A 101 -0.06 -2.42 18.72
CA VAL A 101 -0.49 -3.16 19.92
C VAL A 101 0.65 -4.01 20.48
N ASN A 102 1.40 -4.68 19.61
CA ASN A 102 2.54 -5.49 20.03
C ASN A 102 3.68 -4.61 20.61
N GLN A 103 3.96 -3.46 20.00
CA GLN A 103 4.97 -2.53 20.49
C GLN A 103 4.59 -1.94 21.85
N ALA A 104 3.32 -1.55 22.03
CA ALA A 104 2.82 -1.08 23.33
C ALA A 104 3.06 -2.11 24.44
N ALA A 105 2.87 -3.40 24.12
CA ALA A 105 3.09 -4.49 25.07
C ALA A 105 4.57 -4.79 25.34
N ALA A 106 5.45 -4.59 24.35
CA ALA A 106 6.87 -4.90 24.44
C ALA A 106 7.69 -3.76 25.05
N GLU A 107 7.41 -2.52 24.67
CA GLU A 107 8.24 -1.33 24.93
C GLU A 107 7.55 -0.30 25.83
N GLY A 108 6.22 -0.39 26.03
CA GLY A 108 5.43 0.63 26.72
C GLY A 108 5.04 1.78 25.78
N CYS A 109 4.58 2.91 26.33
CA CYS A 109 4.08 4.05 25.54
C CYS A 109 4.63 5.41 26.03
N ASP A 110 5.79 5.41 26.69
CA ASP A 110 6.36 6.63 27.28
C ASP A 110 6.94 7.56 26.20
N ASP A 111 7.60 7.00 25.19
CA ASP A 111 8.24 7.76 24.09
C ASP A 111 7.31 7.96 22.88
N PHE A 112 6.37 7.03 22.66
CA PHE A 112 5.40 7.07 21.56
C PHE A 112 4.08 6.39 21.99
N ASP A 113 2.95 7.02 21.69
CA ASP A 113 1.63 6.47 22.02
C ASP A 113 1.20 5.42 20.99
N TYR A 114 1.79 4.22 21.11
CA TYR A 114 1.50 3.08 20.25
C TYR A 114 0.02 2.64 20.31
N LEU A 115 -0.68 2.89 21.42
CA LEU A 115 -2.10 2.55 21.55
C LEU A 115 -2.98 3.54 20.77
N LEU A 116 -2.67 4.84 20.83
CA LEU A 116 -3.33 5.85 20.01
C LEU A 116 -3.08 5.58 18.52
N TYR A 117 -1.84 5.34 18.14
CA TYR A 117 -1.47 4.94 16.78
C TYR A 117 -2.31 3.74 16.32
N SER A 118 -2.32 2.66 17.09
CA SER A 118 -3.09 1.44 16.79
C SER A 118 -4.58 1.73 16.61
N LYS A 119 -5.16 2.52 17.52
CA LYS A 119 -6.56 2.91 17.46
C LYS A 119 -6.89 3.66 16.17
N ASN A 120 -6.04 4.60 15.77
CA ASN A 120 -6.24 5.37 14.53
C ASN A 120 -6.13 4.47 13.30
N ARG A 121 -5.11 3.59 13.23
CA ARG A 121 -4.96 2.62 12.14
C ARG A 121 -6.19 1.70 12.04
N PHE A 122 -6.66 1.13 13.15
CA PHE A 122 -7.88 0.31 13.14
C PHE A 122 -9.13 1.10 12.75
N GLY A 123 -9.28 2.33 13.22
CA GLY A 123 -10.37 3.21 12.82
C GLY A 123 -10.41 3.39 11.30
N GLN A 124 -9.26 3.69 10.70
CA GLN A 124 -9.17 3.91 9.26
C GLN A 124 -9.41 2.63 8.45
N TYR A 125 -9.02 1.46 8.95
CA TYR A 125 -9.40 0.19 8.33
C TYR A 125 -10.92 0.07 8.13
N PHE A 126 -11.71 0.42 9.15
CA PHE A 126 -13.17 0.33 9.06
C PHE A 126 -13.76 1.36 8.08
N VAL A 127 -13.19 2.57 8.02
CA VAL A 127 -13.56 3.58 7.02
C VAL A 127 -13.34 3.05 5.61
N CYS A 128 -12.13 2.59 5.31
CA CYS A 128 -11.78 2.07 3.98
C CYS A 128 -12.62 0.82 3.62
N LYS A 129 -12.92 -0.04 4.60
CA LYS A 129 -13.80 -1.20 4.40
C LYS A 129 -15.21 -0.80 3.99
N GLU A 130 -15.80 0.21 4.64
CA GLU A 130 -17.12 0.70 4.27
C GLU A 130 -17.15 1.28 2.85
N GLU A 131 -16.11 2.01 2.46
CA GLU A 131 -15.98 2.56 1.11
C GLU A 131 -15.86 1.46 0.05
N ALA A 132 -15.03 0.44 0.30
CA ALA A 132 -14.89 -0.71 -0.58
C ALA A 132 -16.22 -1.45 -0.77
N LEU A 133 -16.98 -1.67 0.31
CA LEU A 133 -18.30 -2.30 0.25
C LEU A 133 -19.31 -1.46 -0.54
N LYS A 134 -19.26 -0.13 -0.44
CA LYS A 134 -20.12 0.75 -1.25
C LYS A 134 -19.80 0.61 -2.74
N LYS A 135 -18.51 0.53 -3.11
CA LYS A 135 -18.09 0.33 -4.51
C LYS A 135 -18.55 -1.02 -5.07
N MET A 136 -18.58 -2.09 -4.25
CA MET A 136 -19.02 -3.42 -4.70
C MET A 136 -20.54 -3.55 -4.91
N ASN A 137 -21.33 -2.69 -4.27
CA ASN A 137 -22.80 -2.74 -4.31
C ASN A 137 -23.43 -1.78 -5.34
N ASN A 138 -22.62 -0.97 -6.02
CA ASN A 138 -23.03 -0.06 -7.09
C ASN A 138 -22.61 -0.63 -8.46
#